data_AF-A0A1W6PSX9-F1
#
_entry.id   AF-A0A1W6PSX9-F1
#
_cell.length_a   1.000
_cell.length_b   1.000
_cell.length_c   1.000
_cell.angle_alpha   90.00
_cell.angle_beta   90.00
_cell.angle_gamma   90.00
#
_symmetry.space_group_name_H-M   'P 1'
#
loop_
_entity.id
_entity.type
_entity.pdbx_description
1 polymer ?
#
loop_
_entity_poly.entity_id
_entity_poly.type
_entity_poly.pdbx_seq_one_letter_code
_entity_poly.pdbx_strand_id
1 'polypeptide(L)'
;MRRFLLSSILIAQSASMSAASELAVFHTTSFGGSRSVSLSLAEGAVSHDSAFDFDVVITLSEFDGAGAVLYRDGGQHKASVRCVSPATVRINSADYGVDVSARPGADWKHDLWAALCNAPVS
;
A
#
# COMPACT_ATOMS: atom_id res chain seq x y z
N MET A 1 60.65 19.48 -24.51
CA MET A 1 59.27 19.48 -25.04
C MET A 1 58.48 18.39 -24.31
N ARG A 2 57.60 18.77 -23.37
CA ARG A 2 56.93 17.84 -22.44
C ARG A 2 55.53 17.53 -23.00
N ARG A 3 55.30 16.27 -23.38
CA ARG A 3 54.05 15.79 -23.98
C ARG A 3 52.98 15.64 -22.88
N PHE A 4 51.88 16.36 -22.99
CA PHE A 4 50.70 16.18 -22.14
C PHE A 4 49.80 15.11 -22.76
N LEU A 5 49.59 14.01 -22.05
CA LEU A 5 48.61 12.98 -22.40
C LEU A 5 47.29 13.33 -21.69
N LEU A 6 46.29 13.78 -22.46
CA LEU A 6 44.93 14.00 -21.99
C LEU A 6 44.19 12.66 -21.99
N SER A 7 43.84 12.17 -20.80
CA SER A 7 43.04 10.96 -20.62
C SER A 7 41.56 11.34 -20.56
N SER A 8 40.78 10.91 -21.56
CA SER A 8 39.34 11.15 -21.63
C SER A 8 38.61 10.15 -20.74
N ILE A 9 38.06 10.61 -19.61
CA ILE A 9 37.22 9.79 -18.73
C ILE A 9 35.80 9.80 -19.28
N LEU A 10 35.35 8.67 -19.84
CA LEU A 10 33.93 8.44 -20.14
C LEU A 10 33.19 8.22 -18.82
N ILE A 11 32.33 9.17 -18.46
CA ILE A 11 31.40 9.03 -17.34
C ILE A 11 30.17 8.28 -17.88
N ALA A 12 30.09 6.97 -17.62
CA ALA A 12 28.88 6.19 -17.82
C ALA A 12 27.88 6.57 -16.72
N GLN A 13 26.90 7.41 -17.07
CA GLN A 13 25.80 7.75 -16.16
C GLN A 13 24.89 6.53 -16.02
N SER A 14 25.04 5.80 -14.91
CA SER A 14 24.10 4.76 -14.51
C SER A 14 22.82 5.46 -14.05
N ALA A 15 21.80 5.53 -14.91
CA ALA A 15 20.47 5.95 -14.48
C ALA A 15 19.91 4.85 -13.56
N SER A 16 19.95 5.09 -12.26
CA SER A 16 19.27 4.25 -11.27
C SER A 16 17.77 4.36 -11.51
N MET A 17 17.18 3.38 -12.18
CA MET A 17 15.74 3.17 -12.17
C MET A 17 15.37 2.74 -10.75
N SER A 18 15.03 3.70 -9.90
CA SER A 18 14.42 3.41 -8.61
C SER A 18 13.01 2.89 -8.90
N ALA A 19 12.86 1.57 -8.94
CA ALA A 19 11.55 0.95 -8.81
C ALA A 19 11.09 1.23 -7.38
N ALA A 20 10.43 2.37 -7.18
CA ALA A 20 9.57 2.52 -6.02
C ALA A 20 8.56 1.38 -6.13
N SER A 21 8.67 0.37 -5.25
CA SER A 21 7.66 -0.68 -5.16
C SER A 21 6.32 0.01 -5.05
N GLU A 22 5.49 -0.07 -6.09
CA GLU A 22 4.15 0.50 -6.04
C GLU A 22 3.45 -0.14 -4.84
N LEU A 23 3.02 0.71 -3.91
CA LEU A 23 2.28 0.30 -2.73
C LEU A 23 1.06 -0.50 -3.21
N ALA A 24 0.89 -1.75 -2.76
CA ALA A 24 -0.16 -2.61 -3.25
C ALA A 24 -1.54 -2.00 -2.89
N VAL A 25 -2.22 -1.43 -3.89
CA VAL A 25 -3.55 -0.84 -3.73
C VAL A 25 -4.54 -1.97 -3.47
N PHE A 26 -5.26 -1.90 -2.35
CA PHE A 26 -6.29 -2.87 -2.01
C PHE A 26 -7.71 -2.30 -2.11
N HIS A 27 -7.87 -0.97 -2.06
CA HIS A 27 -9.17 -0.32 -2.18
C HIS A 27 -9.03 0.99 -2.95
N THR A 28 -10.01 1.31 -3.78
CA THR A 28 -10.13 2.61 -4.43
C THR A 28 -11.59 3.03 -4.46
N THR A 29 -11.85 4.28 -4.10
CA THR A 29 -13.17 4.89 -4.15
C THR A 29 -13.13 6.22 -4.91
N SER A 30 -14.19 6.52 -5.64
CA SER A 30 -14.33 7.76 -6.39
C SER A 30 -15.17 8.76 -5.61
N PHE A 31 -14.69 10.00 -5.53
CA PHE A 31 -15.43 11.14 -4.99
C PHE A 31 -15.92 12.01 -6.15
N GLY A 32 -17.06 12.68 -5.97
CA GLY A 32 -17.63 13.54 -7.01
C GLY A 32 -16.61 14.54 -7.57
N GLY A 33 -16.65 14.79 -8.89
CA GLY A 33 -15.71 15.69 -9.56
C GLY A 33 -14.44 15.02 -10.10
N SER A 34 -14.53 13.75 -10.49
CA SER A 34 -13.45 12.96 -11.12
C SER A 34 -12.25 12.67 -10.23
N ARG A 35 -12.37 12.82 -8.90
CA ARG A 35 -11.29 12.50 -7.97
C ARG A 35 -11.43 11.07 -7.47
N SER A 36 -10.32 10.43 -7.16
CA SER A 36 -10.32 9.13 -6.50
C SER A 36 -9.35 9.10 -5.34
N VAL A 37 -9.65 8.27 -4.35
CA VAL A 37 -8.74 7.96 -3.25
C VAL A 37 -8.48 6.48 -3.27
N SER A 38 -7.21 6.11 -3.16
CA SER A 38 -6.77 4.73 -3.02
C SER A 38 -6.14 4.52 -1.66
N LEU A 39 -6.40 3.34 -1.10
CA LEU A 39 -5.71 2.84 0.07
C LEU A 39 -4.77 1.72 -0.37
N SER A 40 -3.53 1.79 0.11
CA SER A 40 -2.47 0.85 -0.24
C SER A 40 -1.73 0.33 0.98
N LEU A 41 -1.20 -0.88 0.87
CA LEU A 41 -0.28 -1.44 1.86
C LEU A 41 1.12 -0.84 1.63
N ALA A 42 1.62 -0.16 2.66
CA ALA A 42 3.01 0.28 2.74
C ALA A 42 3.92 -0.81 3.28
N GLU A 43 3.46 -1.48 4.33
CA GLU A 43 4.20 -2.54 5.00
C GLU A 43 3.21 -3.60 5.50
N GLY A 44 3.69 -4.83 5.65
CA GLY A 44 2.91 -5.92 6.22
C GLY A 44 3.81 -7.02 6.76
N ALA A 45 3.42 -7.58 7.90
CA ALA A 45 4.08 -8.69 8.55
C ALA A 45 3.07 -9.58 9.28
N VAL A 46 3.48 -10.78 9.66
CA VAL A 46 2.71 -11.64 10.59
C VAL A 46 2.59 -10.92 11.92
N SER A 47 1.40 -10.92 12.52
CA SER A 47 1.17 -10.20 13.78
C SER A 47 1.92 -10.83 14.94
N HIS A 48 2.39 -9.99 15.87
CA HIS A 48 2.93 -10.43 17.16
C HIS A 48 1.83 -10.74 18.19
N ASP A 49 0.65 -10.16 18.01
CA ASP A 49 -0.52 -10.50 18.81
C ASP A 49 -1.16 -11.76 18.23
N SER A 50 -1.13 -12.86 19.00
CA SER A 50 -1.73 -14.14 18.60
C SER A 50 -3.23 -14.07 18.26
N ALA A 51 -3.90 -12.99 18.65
CA ALA A 51 -5.28 -12.73 18.29
C ALA A 51 -5.45 -12.23 16.85
N PHE A 52 -4.37 -11.91 16.12
CA PHE A 52 -4.40 -11.42 14.74
C PHE A 52 -3.41 -12.20 13.87
N ASP A 53 -3.65 -12.22 12.57
CA ASP A 53 -2.81 -12.92 11.60
C ASP A 53 -1.75 -11.98 11.01
N PHE A 54 -2.13 -10.72 10.75
CA PHE A 54 -1.25 -9.72 10.14
C PHE A 54 -1.27 -8.40 10.88
N ASP A 55 -0.12 -7.72 10.93
CA ASP A 55 0.01 -6.31 11.23
C ASP A 55 0.49 -5.58 9.98
N VAL A 56 -0.20 -4.50 9.60
CA VAL A 56 0.05 -3.75 8.37
C VAL A 56 0.08 -2.24 8.59
N VAL A 57 0.73 -1.55 7.67
CA VAL A 57 0.69 -0.09 7.56
C VAL A 57 -0.05 0.29 6.28
N ILE A 58 -1.12 1.07 6.44
CA ILE A 58 -1.96 1.56 5.35
C ILE A 58 -1.54 3.00 5.03
N THR A 59 -1.51 3.30 3.74
CA THR A 59 -1.29 4.64 3.20
C THR A 59 -2.46 5.06 2.34
N LEU A 60 -2.66 6.36 2.22
CA LEU A 60 -3.71 6.97 1.42
C LEU A 60 -3.08 7.81 0.32
N SER A 61 -3.59 7.69 -0.91
CA SER A 61 -3.23 8.57 -2.02
C SER A 61 -4.49 9.08 -2.70
N GLU A 62 -4.49 10.35 -3.10
CA GLU A 62 -5.55 10.97 -3.86
C GLU A 62 -5.10 11.27 -5.28
N PHE A 63 -5.98 11.05 -6.24
CA PHE A 63 -5.74 11.25 -7.67
C PHE A 63 -6.82 12.15 -8.28
N ASP A 64 -6.43 12.91 -9.31
CA ASP A 64 -7.37 13.61 -10.18
C ASP A 64 -7.97 12.69 -11.26
N GLY A 65 -8.83 13.25 -12.11
CA GLY A 65 -9.51 12.51 -13.17
C GLY A 65 -8.60 12.04 -14.31
N ALA A 66 -7.37 12.53 -14.36
CA ALA A 66 -6.34 12.09 -15.31
C ALA A 66 -5.39 11.06 -14.67
N GLY A 67 -5.58 10.73 -13.39
CA GLY A 67 -4.71 9.81 -12.63
C GLY A 67 -3.45 10.47 -12.06
N ALA A 68 -3.36 11.81 -12.06
CA ALA A 68 -2.24 12.50 -11.43
C ALA A 68 -2.42 12.48 -9.90
N VAL A 69 -1.35 12.17 -9.17
CA VAL A 69 -1.35 12.17 -7.71
C VAL A 69 -1.47 13.61 -7.20
N LEU A 70 -2.57 13.92 -6.51
CA LEU A 70 -2.81 15.22 -5.89
C LEU A 70 -2.29 15.26 -4.45
N TYR A 71 -2.37 14.13 -3.75
CA TYR A 71 -1.99 14.03 -2.35
C TYR A 71 -1.48 12.63 -2.02
N ARG A 72 -0.47 12.57 -1.16
CA ARG A 72 -0.03 11.34 -0.49
C ARG A 72 -0.02 11.60 1.00
N ASP A 73 -0.72 10.74 1.72
CA ASP A 73 -0.68 10.77 3.16
C ASP A 73 0.67 10.23 3.66
N GLY A 74 1.34 11.02 4.50
CA GLY A 74 2.54 10.60 5.22
C GLY A 74 2.24 9.85 6.52
N GLY A 75 0.95 9.72 6.87
CA GLY A 75 0.48 8.96 8.02
C GLY A 75 0.81 7.48 7.89
N GLN A 76 1.36 6.90 8.96
CA GLN A 76 1.56 5.47 9.10
C GLN A 76 0.36 4.86 9.83
N HIS A 77 -0.72 4.58 9.10
CA HIS A 77 -1.95 4.07 9.68
C HIS A 77 -1.82 2.58 9.95
N LYS A 78 -1.54 2.22 11.20
CA LYS A 78 -1.39 0.81 11.59
C LYS A 78 -2.75 0.13 11.72
N ALA A 79 -2.83 -1.08 11.19
CA ALA A 79 -3.97 -1.95 11.36
C ALA A 79 -3.52 -3.39 11.63
N SER A 80 -4.33 -4.14 12.38
CA SER A 80 -4.14 -5.59 12.57
C SER A 80 -5.34 -6.32 11.98
N VAL A 81 -5.10 -7.44 11.30
CA VAL A 81 -6.12 -8.19 10.57
C VAL A 81 -6.18 -9.62 11.09
N ARG A 82 -7.39 -10.05 11.47
CA ARG A 82 -7.70 -11.44 11.78
C ARG A 82 -8.47 -12.04 10.61
N CYS A 83 -7.91 -13.10 10.03
CA CYS A 83 -8.46 -13.83 8.91
C CYS A 83 -9.56 -14.81 9.31
N VAL A 84 -9.42 -15.43 10.48
CA VAL A 84 -10.37 -16.42 11.00
C VAL A 84 -11.61 -15.78 11.64
N SER A 85 -12.70 -16.53 11.70
CA SER A 85 -13.96 -16.05 12.31
C SER A 85 -13.83 -15.84 13.83
N PRO A 86 -14.30 -14.70 14.38
CA PRO A 86 -14.88 -13.57 13.66
C PRO A 86 -13.81 -12.74 12.93
N ALA A 87 -13.97 -12.58 11.62
CA ALA A 87 -13.06 -11.79 10.80
C ALA A 87 -13.09 -10.33 11.29
N THR A 88 -11.91 -9.77 11.54
CA THR A 88 -11.78 -8.49 12.25
C THR A 88 -10.64 -7.67 11.68
N VAL A 89 -10.86 -6.36 11.52
CA VAL A 89 -9.81 -5.36 11.30
C VAL A 89 -9.76 -4.47 12.53
N ARG A 90 -8.60 -4.42 13.19
CA ARG A 90 -8.32 -3.49 14.27
C ARG A 90 -7.61 -2.27 13.72
N ILE A 91 -8.07 -1.07 14.09
CA ILE A 91 -7.39 0.19 13.82
C ILE A 91 -7.25 0.91 15.14
N ASN A 92 -6.03 1.33 15.48
CA ASN A 92 -5.70 1.82 16.81
C ASN A 92 -6.16 0.79 17.88
N SER A 93 -7.09 1.16 18.75
CA SER A 93 -7.62 0.31 19.82
C SER A 93 -9.06 -0.14 19.58
N ALA A 94 -9.59 0.02 18.35
CA ALA A 94 -10.95 -0.33 18.00
C ALA A 94 -11.00 -1.53 17.05
N ASP A 95 -11.83 -2.51 17.40
CA ASP A 95 -12.08 -3.72 16.61
C ASP A 95 -13.33 -3.55 15.76
N TYR A 96 -13.18 -3.75 14.45
CA TYR A 96 -14.27 -3.70 13.49
C TYR A 96 -14.48 -5.08 12.88
N GLY A 97 -15.66 -5.65 13.10
CA GLY A 97 -16.06 -6.88 12.44
C GLY A 97 -16.12 -6.69 10.92
N VAL A 98 -15.63 -7.67 10.18
CA VAL A 98 -15.68 -7.71 8.72
C VAL A 98 -16.86 -8.56 8.29
N ASP A 99 -17.75 -7.99 7.48
CA ASP A 99 -18.71 -8.78 6.73
C ASP A 99 -17.98 -9.47 5.57
N VAL A 100 -17.63 -10.75 5.75
CA VAL A 100 -16.93 -11.55 4.73
C VAL A 100 -17.80 -11.84 3.51
N SER A 101 -19.12 -11.59 3.57
CA SER A 101 -20.04 -11.73 2.44
C SER A 101 -20.23 -10.44 1.65
N ALA A 102 -19.61 -9.34 2.09
CA ALA A 102 -19.67 -8.07 1.39
C ALA A 102 -19.08 -8.19 -0.03
N ARG A 103 -19.59 -7.35 -0.93
CA ARG A 103 -19.06 -7.27 -2.29
C ARG A 103 -17.71 -6.55 -2.28
N PRO A 104 -16.74 -6.97 -3.13
CA PRO A 104 -15.50 -6.20 -3.31
C PRO A 104 -15.79 -4.74 -3.65
N GLY A 105 -15.05 -3.81 -3.04
CA GLY A 105 -15.21 -2.37 -3.23
C GLY A 105 -16.30 -1.71 -2.37
N ALA A 106 -17.13 -2.48 -1.67
CA ALA A 106 -18.22 -1.93 -0.87
C ALA A 106 -17.75 -1.35 0.48
N ASP A 107 -16.74 -1.97 1.09
CA ASP A 107 -16.16 -1.55 2.36
C ASP A 107 -14.65 -1.81 2.32
N TRP A 108 -13.88 -0.76 2.52
CA TRP A 108 -12.42 -0.85 2.52
C TRP A 108 -11.87 -1.85 3.56
N LYS A 109 -12.58 -2.07 4.68
CA LYS A 109 -12.16 -3.05 5.70
C LYS A 109 -12.30 -4.49 5.17
N HIS A 110 -13.37 -4.75 4.42
CA HIS A 110 -13.54 -6.03 3.74
C HIS A 110 -12.45 -6.21 2.68
N ASP A 111 -12.17 -5.18 1.89
CA ASP A 111 -11.17 -5.26 0.83
C ASP A 111 -9.75 -5.46 1.38
N LEU A 112 -9.42 -4.80 2.50
CA LEU A 112 -8.16 -5.03 3.22
C LEU A 112 -8.06 -6.48 3.71
N TRP A 113 -9.10 -6.97 4.38
CA TRP A 113 -9.15 -8.35 4.87
C TRP A 113 -9.01 -9.33 3.72
N ALA A 114 -9.73 -9.14 2.62
CA ALA A 114 -9.68 -10.02 1.45
C ALA A 114 -8.30 -9.99 0.78
N ALA A 115 -7.66 -8.81 0.68
CA ALA A 115 -6.33 -8.67 0.09
C ALA A 115 -5.25 -9.44 0.85
N LEU A 116 -5.39 -9.61 2.17
CA LEU A 116 -4.42 -10.33 2.99
C LEU A 116 -4.80 -11.80 3.19
N CYS A 117 -6.08 -12.08 3.44
CA CYS A 117 -6.54 -13.40 3.89
C CYS A 117 -6.95 -14.33 2.74
N ASN A 118 -7.26 -13.78 1.55
CA ASN A 118 -7.57 -14.57 0.36
C ASN A 118 -6.44 -14.54 -0.69
N ALA A 119 -5.31 -13.90 -0.37
CA ALA A 119 -4.13 -13.94 -1.23
C ALA A 119 -3.66 -15.40 -1.40
N PRO A 120 -3.31 -15.84 -2.62
CA PRO A 120 -2.73 -17.15 -2.81
C PRO A 120 -1.46 -17.28 -1.96
N VAL A 121 -1.39 -18.32 -1.14
CA VAL A 121 -0.12 -18.72 -0.52
C VAL A 121 0.70 -19.44 -1.60
N SER A 122 1.92 -18.94 -1.83
CA SER A 122 2.87 -19.45 -2.84
C SER A 122 3.25 -20.91 -2.63
#